data_AF-A0A6G4QXF4-F1
#
_entry.id   AF-A0A6G4QXF4-F1
#
_cell.length_a   1.000
_cell.length_b   1.000
_cell.length_c   1.000
_cell.angle_alpha   90.00
_cell.angle_beta   90.00
_cell.angle_gamma   90.00
#
_symmetry.space_group_name_H-M   'P 1'
#
loop_
_entity.id
_entity.type
_entity.pdbx_description
1 polymer ?
#
loop_
_entity_poly.entity_id
_entity_poly.type
_entity_poly.pdbx_seq_one_letter_code
_entity_poly.pdbx_strand_id
1 'polypeptide(L)'
;MHDPVTSFVVSVFSAPSAALIMAGAILALAIGLIFHSGHFEFGPLKDDLQRRADLLAELRGSDPQQAFAEAFPTLDKRLGGAAYPTLELGWATYRGQLAETADGRLASSIHAADAFEHADGPARTLEWWANLLVAIGLVITFMGIVAALTEAVDAMQRQGGAGMQTALMGLLAVAATKFWTSIAGVLGSIVLRLVARRRRKAIEAYEAHFFALLDGCVRFAPPEKVMLEQLAVLARIEAALASAPKVQPAAPGLA
;
A
#
# COMPACT_ATOMS: atom_id res chain seq x y z
N MET A 1 -26.76 45.95 -1.04
CA MET A 1 -26.68 45.09 0.16
C MET A 1 -25.39 44.31 0.04
N HIS A 2 -24.35 44.64 0.82
CA HIS A 2 -23.12 43.85 0.84
C HIS A 2 -23.40 42.54 1.59
N ASP A 3 -23.27 41.42 0.91
CA ASP A 3 -23.41 40.10 1.51
C ASP A 3 -22.19 39.86 2.46
N PRO A 4 -22.42 39.46 3.73
CA PRO A 4 -21.34 39.21 4.69
C PRO A 4 -20.30 38.21 4.17
N VAL A 5 -20.69 37.26 3.32
CA VAL A 5 -19.78 36.28 2.73
C VAL A 5 -18.81 36.93 1.75
N THR A 6 -19.27 37.85 0.90
CA THR A 6 -18.41 38.55 -0.05
C THR A 6 -17.44 39.50 0.66
N SER A 7 -17.88 40.17 1.72
CA SER A 7 -17.01 41.03 2.54
C SER A 7 -15.89 40.23 3.23
N PHE A 8 -16.23 39.06 3.78
CA PHE A 8 -15.25 38.17 4.39
C PHE A 8 -14.24 37.64 3.35
N VAL A 9 -14.70 37.15 2.21
CA VAL A 9 -13.83 36.69 1.13
C VAL A 9 -12.92 37.82 0.65
N VAL A 10 -13.44 39.02 0.41
CA VAL A 10 -12.62 40.15 -0.03
C VAL A 10 -11.59 40.50 1.05
N SER A 11 -11.97 40.66 2.31
CA SER A 11 -10.99 41.01 3.37
C SER A 11 -9.85 39.99 3.55
N VAL A 12 -10.15 38.70 3.48
CA VAL A 12 -9.15 37.63 3.62
C VAL A 12 -8.30 37.51 2.34
N PHE A 13 -8.90 37.66 1.16
CA PHE A 13 -8.23 37.45 -0.12
C PHE A 13 -7.58 38.73 -0.69
N SER A 14 -7.86 39.92 -0.16
CA SER A 14 -7.22 41.16 -0.64
C SER A 14 -5.84 41.40 0.00
N ALA A 15 -5.53 40.73 1.11
CA ALA A 15 -4.23 40.84 1.78
C ALA A 15 -3.12 40.11 0.98
N PRO A 16 -2.03 40.79 0.56
CA PRO A 16 -0.93 40.15 -0.18
C PRO A 16 -0.23 39.04 0.61
N SER A 17 -0.14 39.20 1.94
CA SER A 17 0.49 38.24 2.86
C SER A 17 -0.34 36.97 3.06
N ALA A 18 -1.67 37.04 2.90
CA ALA A 18 -2.55 35.89 3.12
C ALA A 18 -2.23 34.75 2.13
N ALA A 19 -1.87 35.07 0.89
CA ALA A 19 -1.48 34.07 -0.10
C ALA A 19 -0.22 33.29 0.33
N LEU A 20 0.80 33.98 0.82
CA LEU A 20 2.05 33.35 1.27
C LEU A 20 1.84 32.51 2.52
N ILE A 21 1.02 32.99 3.47
CA ILE A 21 0.67 32.24 4.68
C ILE A 21 -0.09 30.95 4.29
N MET A 22 -1.05 31.03 3.38
CA MET A 22 -1.80 29.86 2.90
C MET A 22 -0.91 28.88 2.15
N ALA A 23 0.00 29.36 1.30
CA ALA A 23 1.00 28.54 0.62
C ALA A 23 1.89 27.81 1.64
N GLY A 24 2.37 28.52 2.66
CA GLY A 24 3.15 27.95 3.76
C GLY A 24 2.36 26.90 4.55
N ALA A 25 1.08 27.18 4.84
CA ALA A 25 0.19 26.24 5.54
C ALA A 25 -0.06 24.96 4.74
N ILE A 26 -0.24 25.05 3.41
CA ILE A 26 -0.38 23.88 2.53
C ILE A 26 0.88 23.01 2.57
N LEU A 27 2.06 23.63 2.51
CA LEU A 27 3.33 22.89 2.59
C LEU A 27 3.56 22.28 3.97
N ALA A 28 3.27 23.02 5.04
CA ALA A 28 3.36 22.51 6.41
C ALA A 28 2.42 21.33 6.62
N LEU A 29 1.20 21.39 6.08
CA LEU A 29 0.25 20.28 6.11
C LEU A 29 0.76 19.08 5.31
N ALA A 30 1.34 19.29 4.13
CA ALA A 30 1.97 18.21 3.34
C ALA A 30 3.08 17.51 4.14
N ILE A 31 3.96 18.29 4.77
CA ILE A 31 5.05 17.78 5.61
C ILE A 31 4.47 17.04 6.83
N GLY A 32 3.47 17.61 7.50
CA GLY A 32 2.80 16.99 8.65
C GLY A 32 2.18 15.64 8.29
N LEU A 33 1.50 15.53 7.14
CA LEU A 33 0.94 14.27 6.65
C LEU A 33 2.03 13.23 6.36
N ILE A 34 3.17 13.64 5.80
CA ILE A 34 4.32 12.76 5.56
C ILE A 34 4.84 12.19 6.88
N PHE A 35 5.03 13.04 7.89
CA PHE A 35 5.50 12.60 9.21
C PHE A 35 4.47 11.72 9.91
N HIS A 36 3.20 12.12 9.91
CA HIS A 36 2.12 11.38 10.56
C HIS A 36 1.96 9.98 9.96
N SER A 37 1.78 9.86 8.63
CA SER A 37 1.70 8.53 7.99
C SER A 37 3.00 7.74 8.13
N GLY A 38 4.16 8.44 8.19
CA GLY A 38 5.45 7.79 8.38
C GLY A 38 5.57 7.10 9.73
N HIS A 39 5.13 7.79 10.78
CA HIS A 39 5.25 7.32 12.15
C HIS A 39 4.13 6.35 12.55
N PHE A 40 2.89 6.60 12.12
CA PHE A 40 1.74 5.82 12.56
C PHE A 40 1.43 4.60 11.68
N GLU A 41 1.70 4.65 10.38
CA GLU A 41 1.33 3.57 9.46
C GLU A 41 2.55 2.80 8.95
N PHE A 42 3.54 3.52 8.43
CA PHE A 42 4.69 2.91 7.74
C PHE A 42 5.71 2.29 8.70
N GLY A 43 6.07 3.00 9.78
CA GLY A 43 7.05 2.53 10.76
C GLY A 43 6.66 1.20 11.40
N PRO A 44 5.47 1.08 12.02
CA PRO A 44 5.08 -0.14 12.70
C PRO A 44 4.93 -1.33 11.75
N LEU A 45 4.50 -1.11 10.49
CA LEU A 45 4.38 -2.16 9.47
C LEU A 45 5.75 -2.71 9.07
N LYS A 46 6.70 -1.80 8.82
CA LYS A 46 8.08 -2.17 8.52
C LYS A 46 8.69 -2.94 9.68
N ASP A 47 8.56 -2.44 10.90
CA ASP A 47 9.15 -3.07 12.08
C ASP A 47 8.53 -4.44 12.37
N ASP A 48 7.25 -4.64 12.06
CA ASP A 48 6.58 -5.95 12.18
C ASP A 48 7.08 -6.94 11.11
N LEU A 49 7.13 -6.53 9.84
CA LEU A 49 7.68 -7.35 8.75
C LEU A 49 9.14 -7.74 8.99
N GLN A 50 9.98 -6.80 9.45
CA GLN A 50 11.37 -7.08 9.78
C GLN A 50 11.48 -8.06 10.95
N ARG A 51 10.73 -7.86 12.04
CA ARG A 51 10.73 -8.80 13.17
C ARG A 51 10.28 -10.20 12.76
N ARG A 52 9.30 -10.33 11.88
CA ARG A 52 8.86 -11.64 11.34
C ARG A 52 9.94 -12.27 10.46
N ALA A 53 10.59 -11.47 9.61
CA ALA A 53 11.69 -11.94 8.76
C ALA A 53 12.90 -12.40 9.58
N ASP A 54 13.27 -11.67 10.64
CA ASP A 54 14.38 -12.03 11.52
C ASP A 54 14.16 -13.40 12.18
N LEU A 55 12.93 -13.70 12.61
CA LEU A 55 12.58 -15.01 13.17
C LEU A 55 12.74 -16.15 12.19
N LEU A 56 12.39 -15.93 10.91
CA LEU A 56 12.60 -16.92 9.87
C LEU A 56 14.08 -17.04 9.50
N ALA A 57 14.82 -15.93 9.56
CA ALA A 57 16.26 -15.92 9.29
C ALA A 57 17.05 -16.69 10.35
N GLU A 58 16.65 -16.65 11.62
CA GLU A 58 17.24 -17.44 12.71
C GLU A 58 17.14 -18.96 12.46
N LEU A 59 16.15 -19.41 11.68
CA LEU A 59 15.94 -20.82 11.35
C LEU A 59 16.81 -21.31 10.19
N ARG A 60 17.62 -20.44 9.54
CA ARG A 60 18.59 -20.84 8.50
C ARG A 60 19.80 -21.56 9.10
N GLY A 61 19.59 -22.77 9.58
CA GLY A 61 20.63 -23.74 9.92
C GLY A 61 20.88 -24.77 8.81
N SER A 62 21.46 -25.91 9.19
CA SER A 62 21.74 -27.02 8.26
C SER A 62 20.47 -27.70 7.71
N ASP A 63 19.34 -27.63 8.43
CA ASP A 63 18.03 -28.11 7.98
C ASP A 63 16.91 -27.11 8.35
N PRO A 64 16.68 -26.08 7.51
CA PRO A 64 15.69 -25.04 7.80
C PRO A 64 14.25 -25.55 7.75
N GLN A 65 13.96 -26.63 7.01
CA GLN A 65 12.61 -27.17 6.89
C GLN A 65 12.18 -27.92 8.14
N GLN A 66 13.10 -28.69 8.73
CA GLN A 66 12.83 -29.37 9.99
C GLN A 66 12.73 -28.38 11.16
N ALA A 67 13.65 -27.40 11.23
CA ALA A 67 13.61 -26.35 12.25
C ALA A 67 12.31 -25.53 12.19
N PHE A 68 11.80 -25.25 10.97
CA PHE A 68 10.53 -24.58 10.79
C PHE A 68 9.34 -25.42 11.28
N ALA A 69 9.31 -26.71 10.99
CA ALA A 69 8.25 -27.61 11.46
C ALA A 69 8.21 -27.71 12.99
N GLU A 70 9.37 -27.79 13.65
CA GLU A 70 9.46 -27.82 15.12
C GLU A 70 9.05 -26.48 15.76
N ALA A 71 9.44 -25.37 15.16
CA ALA A 71 9.10 -24.03 15.64
C ALA A 71 7.69 -23.57 15.26
N PHE A 72 6.97 -24.34 14.42
CA PHE A 72 5.70 -23.95 13.80
C PHE A 72 4.64 -23.47 14.81
N PRO A 73 4.38 -24.12 15.96
CA PRO A 73 3.37 -23.65 16.90
C PRO A 73 3.68 -22.26 17.48
N THR A 74 4.97 -21.95 17.67
CA THR A 74 5.43 -20.64 18.16
C THR A 74 5.33 -19.59 17.06
N LEU A 75 5.70 -19.96 15.83
CA LEU A 75 5.59 -19.10 14.66
C LEU A 75 4.13 -18.78 14.34
N ASP A 76 3.24 -19.77 14.34
CA ASP A 76 1.80 -19.60 14.09
C ASP A 76 1.18 -18.60 15.07
N LYS A 77 1.52 -18.71 16.36
CA LYS A 77 1.06 -17.76 17.37
C LYS A 77 1.57 -16.33 17.15
N ARG A 78 2.81 -16.15 16.69
CA ARG A 78 3.36 -14.81 16.40
C ARG A 78 2.84 -14.24 15.09
N LEU A 79 2.74 -15.06 14.05
CA LEU A 79 2.30 -14.64 12.73
C LEU A 79 0.79 -14.38 12.68
N GLY A 80 0.00 -15.15 13.45
CA GLY A 80 -1.42 -14.89 13.70
C GLY A 80 -1.67 -13.86 14.82
N GLY A 81 -0.63 -13.37 15.51
CA GLY A 81 -0.73 -12.37 16.56
C GLY A 81 -0.83 -10.96 15.97
N ALA A 82 -1.96 -10.30 16.18
CA ALA A 82 -2.41 -9.10 15.49
C ALA A 82 -1.49 -7.86 15.62
N ALA A 83 -1.15 -7.29 14.46
CA ALA A 83 -0.77 -5.88 14.28
C ALA A 83 -1.41 -5.30 13.00
N TYR A 84 -1.59 -6.11 11.96
CA TYR A 84 -2.18 -5.72 10.68
C TYR A 84 -3.16 -6.79 10.16
N PRO A 85 -4.45 -6.46 9.94
CA PRO A 85 -5.46 -7.44 9.49
C PRO A 85 -5.13 -8.13 8.16
N THR A 86 -4.47 -7.43 7.23
CA THR A 86 -4.09 -7.99 5.92
C THR A 86 -3.03 -9.08 6.04
N LEU A 87 -2.04 -8.89 6.91
CA LEU A 87 -1.00 -9.89 7.18
C LEU A 87 -1.57 -11.09 7.96
N GLU A 88 -2.51 -10.85 8.87
CA GLU A 88 -3.20 -11.92 9.60
C GLU A 88 -4.03 -12.81 8.66
N LEU A 89 -4.83 -12.18 7.78
CA LEU A 89 -5.61 -12.90 6.77
C LEU A 89 -4.72 -13.64 5.77
N GLY A 90 -3.63 -13.01 5.33
CA GLY A 90 -2.64 -13.64 4.45
C GLY A 90 -1.97 -14.85 5.10
N TRP A 91 -1.60 -14.73 6.39
CA TRP A 91 -1.06 -15.86 7.15
C TRP A 91 -2.10 -16.96 7.33
N ALA A 92 -3.35 -16.64 7.70
CA ALA A 92 -4.41 -17.64 7.84
C ALA A 92 -4.67 -18.40 6.54
N THR A 93 -4.63 -17.70 5.40
CA THR A 93 -4.75 -18.29 4.06
C THR A 93 -3.58 -19.21 3.77
N TYR A 94 -2.35 -18.74 3.97
CA TYR A 94 -1.14 -19.54 3.74
C TYR A 94 -1.09 -20.78 4.63
N ARG A 95 -1.41 -20.63 5.92
CA ARG A 95 -1.48 -21.70 6.91
C ARG A 95 -2.47 -22.79 6.49
N GLY A 96 -3.60 -22.42 5.90
CA GLY A 96 -4.59 -23.36 5.40
C GLY A 96 -4.10 -24.23 4.24
N GLN A 97 -3.02 -23.84 3.55
CA GLN A 97 -2.42 -24.58 2.44
C GLN A 97 -1.20 -25.42 2.85
N LEU A 98 -0.75 -25.30 4.10
CA LEU A 98 0.37 -26.09 4.61
C LEU A 98 -0.09 -27.53 4.89
N ALA A 99 0.58 -28.49 4.28
CA ALA A 99 0.38 -29.91 4.50
C ALA A 99 1.63 -30.53 5.14
N GLU A 100 1.42 -31.42 6.11
CA GLU A 100 2.50 -32.22 6.68
C GLU A 100 2.88 -33.35 5.74
N THR A 101 4.19 -33.48 5.48
CA THR A 101 4.77 -34.53 4.64
C THR A 101 5.08 -35.75 5.51
N ALA A 102 5.21 -36.93 4.91
CA ALA A 102 5.56 -38.17 5.61
C ALA A 102 6.83 -38.09 6.48
N ASP A 103 7.76 -37.18 6.14
CA ASP A 103 9.00 -36.94 6.89
C ASP A 103 8.84 -35.95 8.07
N GLY A 104 7.60 -35.56 8.43
CA GLY A 104 7.32 -34.59 9.50
C GLY A 104 7.61 -33.12 9.13
N ARG A 105 7.92 -32.84 7.86
CA ARG A 105 8.17 -31.49 7.33
C ARG A 105 6.91 -30.87 6.74
N LEU A 106 6.84 -29.54 6.70
CA LEU A 106 5.73 -28.83 6.08
C LEU A 106 5.99 -28.58 4.59
N ALA A 107 4.95 -28.73 3.78
CA ALA A 107 4.94 -28.42 2.36
C ALA A 107 3.79 -27.46 2.03
N SER A 108 4.01 -26.58 1.05
CA SER A 108 3.00 -25.65 0.54
C SER A 108 2.73 -25.92 -0.94
N SER A 109 1.47 -25.82 -1.33
CA SER A 109 0.99 -25.88 -2.71
C SER A 109 1.10 -24.55 -3.45
N ILE A 110 1.24 -23.45 -2.70
CA ILE A 110 1.31 -22.06 -3.20
C ILE A 110 2.53 -21.32 -2.64
N HIS A 111 2.98 -20.30 -3.36
CA HIS A 111 4.01 -19.39 -2.82
C HIS A 111 3.42 -18.50 -1.74
N ALA A 112 4.24 -18.12 -0.76
CA ALA A 112 3.86 -17.14 0.25
C ALA A 112 3.35 -15.84 -0.39
N ALA A 113 4.00 -15.36 -1.45
CA ALA A 113 3.58 -14.13 -2.14
C ALA A 113 2.15 -14.18 -2.70
N ASP A 114 1.63 -15.37 -3.04
CA ASP A 114 0.28 -15.54 -3.60
C ASP A 114 -0.80 -15.56 -2.51
N ALA A 115 -0.43 -15.92 -1.28
CA ALA A 115 -1.35 -16.00 -0.15
C ALA A 115 -1.57 -14.63 0.53
N PHE A 116 -0.60 -13.72 0.44
CA PHE A 116 -0.64 -12.43 1.10
C PHE A 116 -1.09 -11.33 0.13
N GLU A 117 -2.16 -10.62 0.48
CA GLU A 117 -2.57 -9.42 -0.25
C GLU A 117 -1.61 -8.26 0.05
N HIS A 118 -1.21 -7.51 -0.98
CA HIS A 118 -0.27 -6.39 -0.86
C HIS A 118 -0.82 -5.31 0.08
N ALA A 119 -0.03 -4.90 1.07
CA ALA A 119 -0.42 -3.86 2.03
C ALA A 119 -0.31 -2.44 1.42
N ASP A 120 -1.19 -2.11 0.47
CA ASP A 120 -1.17 -0.84 -0.27
C ASP A 120 -1.85 0.35 0.45
N GLY A 121 -2.44 0.11 1.62
CA GLY A 121 -3.23 1.08 2.39
C GLY A 121 -2.52 2.44 2.63
N PRO A 122 -1.30 2.48 3.19
CA PRO A 122 -0.61 3.73 3.51
C PRO A 122 -0.29 4.59 2.27
N ALA A 123 0.02 3.95 1.14
CA ALA A 123 0.34 4.67 -0.09
C ALA A 123 -0.91 5.34 -0.68
N ARG A 124 -2.06 4.65 -0.63
CA ARG A 124 -3.34 5.14 -1.15
C ARG A 124 -3.83 6.40 -0.43
N THR A 125 -3.66 6.48 0.89
CA THR A 125 -4.04 7.66 1.67
C THR A 125 -3.23 8.88 1.26
N LEU A 126 -1.91 8.74 1.07
CA LEU A 126 -1.07 9.85 0.59
C LEU A 126 -1.42 10.31 -0.82
N GLU A 127 -1.75 9.38 -1.71
CA GLU A 127 -2.18 9.71 -3.07
C GLU A 127 -3.51 10.47 -3.09
N TRP A 128 -4.45 10.11 -2.22
CA TRP A 128 -5.69 10.84 -2.04
C TRP A 128 -5.44 12.28 -1.55
N TRP A 129 -4.61 12.45 -0.51
CA TRP A 129 -4.22 13.78 -0.03
C TRP A 129 -3.50 14.59 -1.11
N ALA A 130 -2.62 13.95 -1.90
CA ALA A 130 -1.93 14.61 -3.00
C ALA A 130 -2.91 15.16 -4.04
N ASN A 131 -3.98 14.44 -4.36
CA ASN A 131 -5.04 14.96 -5.24
C ASN A 131 -5.76 16.16 -4.60
N LEU A 132 -6.08 16.07 -3.31
CA LEU A 132 -6.80 17.11 -2.59
C LEU A 132 -6.00 18.41 -2.48
N LEU A 133 -4.68 18.36 -2.26
CA LEU A 133 -3.82 19.54 -2.18
C LEU A 133 -3.82 20.36 -3.49
N VAL A 134 -3.85 19.69 -4.65
CA VAL A 134 -3.96 20.37 -5.96
C VAL A 134 -5.30 21.08 -6.07
N ALA A 135 -6.39 20.40 -5.73
CA ALA A 135 -7.73 20.97 -5.78
C ALA A 135 -7.85 22.19 -4.85
N ILE A 136 -7.32 22.12 -3.62
CA ILE A 136 -7.30 23.23 -2.67
C ILE A 136 -6.54 24.43 -3.26
N GLY A 137 -5.32 24.22 -3.78
CA GLY A 137 -4.53 25.30 -4.38
C GLY A 137 -5.24 25.97 -5.57
N LEU A 138 -5.94 25.19 -6.39
CA LEU A 138 -6.72 25.69 -7.52
C LEU A 138 -7.90 26.55 -7.05
N VAL A 139 -8.68 26.06 -6.07
CA VAL A 139 -9.84 26.79 -5.51
C VAL A 139 -9.41 28.12 -4.89
N ILE A 140 -8.31 28.14 -4.13
CA ILE A 140 -7.79 29.38 -3.53
C ILE A 140 -7.40 30.39 -4.62
N THR A 141 -6.78 29.92 -5.70
CA THR A 141 -6.38 30.80 -6.81
C THR A 141 -7.58 31.38 -7.54
N PHE A 142 -8.59 30.55 -7.84
CA PHE A 142 -9.83 31.02 -8.43
C PHE A 142 -10.54 32.05 -7.55
N MET A 143 -10.67 31.77 -6.25
CA MET A 143 -11.29 32.69 -5.30
C MET A 143 -10.52 34.03 -5.22
N GLY A 144 -9.19 33.96 -5.27
CA GLY A 144 -8.34 35.15 -5.29
C GLY A 144 -8.53 36.01 -6.54
N ILE A 145 -8.64 35.39 -7.71
CA ILE A 145 -8.91 36.08 -8.97
C ILE A 145 -10.31 36.73 -8.92
N VAL A 146 -11.34 36.00 -8.49
CA VAL A 146 -12.71 36.54 -8.38
C VAL A 146 -12.76 37.76 -7.46
N ALA A 147 -12.14 37.68 -6.27
CA ALA A 147 -12.10 38.79 -5.33
C ALA A 147 -11.41 40.04 -5.93
N ALA A 148 -10.26 39.82 -6.59
CA ALA A 148 -9.51 40.90 -7.22
C ALA A 148 -10.33 41.56 -8.35
N LEU A 149 -11.01 40.76 -9.19
CA LEU A 149 -11.88 41.29 -10.26
C LEU A 149 -13.02 42.13 -9.70
N THR A 150 -13.66 41.70 -8.62
CA THR A 150 -14.71 42.48 -7.96
C THR A 150 -14.18 43.83 -7.48
N GLU A 151 -13.01 43.86 -6.85
CA GLU A 151 -12.38 45.10 -6.37
C GLU A 151 -12.00 46.05 -7.52
N ALA A 152 -11.49 45.52 -8.62
CA ALA A 152 -11.13 46.32 -9.78
C ALA A 152 -12.34 46.92 -10.51
N VAL A 153 -13.43 46.17 -10.64
CA VAL A 153 -14.70 46.69 -11.20
C VAL A 153 -15.23 47.83 -10.35
N ASP A 154 -15.23 47.65 -9.02
CA ASP A 154 -15.62 48.67 -8.05
C ASP A 154 -14.75 49.93 -8.14
N ALA A 155 -13.42 49.77 -8.29
CA ALA A 155 -12.49 50.89 -8.42
C ALA A 155 -12.72 51.68 -9.72
N MET A 156 -12.94 50.99 -10.85
CA MET A 156 -13.22 51.62 -12.14
C MET A 156 -14.52 52.43 -12.13
N GLN A 157 -15.57 51.90 -11.48
CA GLN A 157 -16.86 52.61 -11.35
C GLN A 157 -16.74 53.90 -10.51
N ARG A 158 -15.86 53.92 -9.51
CA ARG A 158 -15.70 55.07 -8.60
C ARG A 158 -14.71 56.13 -9.09
N GLN A 159 -13.66 55.76 -9.83
CA GLN A 159 -12.50 56.63 -10.09
C GLN A 159 -12.23 56.94 -11.58
N GLY A 160 -12.98 56.36 -12.53
CA GLY A 160 -12.81 56.64 -13.96
C GLY A 160 -11.44 56.21 -14.53
N GLY A 161 -10.95 56.89 -15.57
CA GLY A 161 -9.79 56.46 -16.37
C GLY A 161 -8.45 56.33 -15.63
N ALA A 162 -8.17 57.18 -14.64
CA ALA A 162 -6.94 57.08 -13.82
C ALA A 162 -7.04 55.95 -12.78
N GLY A 163 -8.25 55.66 -12.28
CA GLY A 163 -8.51 54.51 -11.41
C GLY A 163 -8.33 53.16 -12.11
N MET A 164 -8.51 53.13 -13.44
CA MET A 164 -8.38 51.90 -14.22
C MET A 164 -6.96 51.36 -14.26
N GLN A 165 -5.94 52.21 -14.43
CA GLN A 165 -4.54 51.75 -14.44
C GLN A 165 -4.12 51.19 -13.07
N THR A 166 -4.48 51.88 -11.99
CA THR A 166 -4.20 51.44 -10.62
C THR A 166 -4.92 50.13 -10.29
N ALA A 167 -6.19 50.00 -10.68
CA ALA A 167 -6.96 48.77 -10.52
C ALA A 167 -6.34 47.60 -11.30
N LEU A 168 -5.89 47.82 -12.54
CA LEU A 168 -5.23 46.78 -13.35
C LEU A 168 -3.88 46.35 -12.75
N MET A 169 -3.08 47.29 -12.23
CA MET A 169 -1.84 46.93 -11.55
C MET A 169 -2.09 46.18 -10.23
N GLY A 170 -3.10 46.58 -9.47
CA GLY A 170 -3.54 45.88 -8.26
C GLY A 170 -4.01 44.45 -8.55
N LEU A 171 -4.82 44.27 -9.60
CA LEU A 171 -5.22 42.95 -10.10
C LEU A 171 -4.04 42.05 -10.40
N LEU A 172 -3.05 42.57 -11.14
CA LEU A 172 -1.91 41.78 -11.56
C LEU A 172 -1.06 41.35 -10.34
N ALA A 173 -0.88 42.24 -9.36
CA ALA A 173 -0.15 41.95 -8.14
C ALA A 173 -0.87 40.92 -7.25
N VAL A 174 -2.19 41.05 -7.08
CA VAL A 174 -2.99 40.08 -6.32
C VAL A 174 -3.04 38.74 -7.04
N ALA A 175 -3.22 38.72 -8.36
CA ALA A 175 -3.20 37.47 -9.14
C ALA A 175 -1.84 36.77 -9.03
N ALA A 176 -0.73 37.50 -9.23
CA ALA A 176 0.64 36.97 -9.13
C ALA A 176 0.93 36.35 -7.75
N THR A 177 0.51 37.00 -6.67
CA THR A 177 0.69 36.45 -5.31
C THR A 177 -0.19 35.23 -5.07
N LYS A 178 -1.39 35.15 -5.65
CA LYS A 178 -2.28 33.99 -5.51
C LYS A 178 -1.82 32.76 -6.28
N PHE A 179 -1.12 32.92 -7.40
CA PHE A 179 -0.50 31.80 -8.11
C PHE A 179 0.49 31.01 -7.24
N TRP A 180 1.16 31.65 -6.27
CA TRP A 180 2.03 30.94 -5.32
C TRP A 180 1.30 29.88 -4.49
N THR A 181 0.02 30.08 -4.19
CA THR A 181 -0.80 29.07 -3.47
C THR A 181 -1.05 27.82 -4.32
N SER A 182 -1.27 28.00 -5.62
CA SER A 182 -1.40 26.88 -6.57
C SER A 182 -0.07 26.13 -6.72
N ILE A 183 1.05 26.87 -6.86
CA ILE A 183 2.39 26.28 -6.95
C ILE A 183 2.68 25.44 -5.71
N ALA A 184 2.36 25.94 -4.52
CA ALA A 184 2.53 25.21 -3.27
C ALA A 184 1.68 23.92 -3.22
N GLY A 185 0.41 23.98 -3.67
CA GLY A 185 -0.46 22.81 -3.75
C GLY A 185 0.06 21.74 -4.71
N VAL A 186 0.54 22.13 -5.89
CA VAL A 186 1.15 21.22 -6.88
C VAL A 186 2.46 20.65 -6.35
N LEU A 187 3.33 21.48 -5.80
CA LEU A 187 4.62 21.04 -5.23
C LEU A 187 4.40 20.04 -4.09
N GLY A 188 3.48 20.37 -3.16
CA GLY A 188 3.08 19.47 -2.08
C GLY A 188 2.53 18.14 -2.59
N SER A 189 1.68 18.18 -3.63
CA SER A 189 1.15 16.98 -4.29
C SER A 189 2.25 16.10 -4.89
N ILE A 190 3.21 16.69 -5.59
CA ILE A 190 4.33 15.97 -6.19
C ILE A 190 5.17 15.29 -5.10
N VAL A 191 5.50 16.02 -4.03
CA VAL A 191 6.27 15.48 -2.91
C VAL A 191 5.52 14.32 -2.23
N LEU A 192 4.22 14.48 -1.96
CA LEU A 192 3.39 13.41 -1.36
C LEU A 192 3.38 12.14 -2.23
N ARG A 193 3.18 12.28 -3.55
CA ARG A 193 3.21 11.12 -4.47
C ARG A 193 4.58 10.46 -4.53
N LEU A 194 5.66 11.24 -4.52
CA LEU A 194 7.01 10.69 -4.54
C LEU A 194 7.29 9.89 -3.25
N VAL A 195 6.87 10.42 -2.09
CA VAL A 195 7.00 9.73 -0.81
C VAL A 195 6.14 8.46 -0.78
N ALA A 196 4.88 8.53 -1.24
CA ALA A 196 3.99 7.36 -1.33
C ALA A 196 4.62 6.25 -2.19
N ARG A 197 5.13 6.60 -3.37
CA ARG A 197 5.82 5.64 -4.27
C ARG A 197 7.06 5.03 -3.64
N ARG A 198 7.88 5.83 -2.95
CA ARG A 198 9.08 5.32 -2.26
C ARG A 198 8.72 4.37 -1.12
N ARG A 199 7.69 4.69 -0.33
CA ARG A 199 7.21 3.83 0.76
C ARG A 199 6.63 2.53 0.25
N ARG A 200 5.82 2.58 -0.81
CA ARG A 200 5.27 1.38 -1.47
C ARG A 200 6.38 0.43 -1.89
N LYS A 201 7.38 0.94 -2.63
CA LYS A 201 8.55 0.14 -3.03
C LYS A 201 9.34 -0.44 -1.85
N ALA A 202 9.44 0.31 -0.76
CA ALA A 202 10.11 -0.18 0.44
C ALA A 202 9.33 -1.34 1.07
N ILE A 203 7.99 -1.21 1.22
CA ILE A 203 7.12 -2.28 1.73
C ILE A 203 7.21 -3.52 0.84
N GLU A 204 7.07 -3.37 -0.48
CA GLU A 204 7.19 -4.47 -1.44
C GLU A 204 8.53 -5.22 -1.31
N ALA A 205 9.63 -4.50 -1.05
CA ALA A 205 10.93 -5.11 -0.84
C ALA A 205 11.01 -5.91 0.48
N TYR A 206 10.40 -5.42 1.57
CA TYR A 206 10.33 -6.16 2.83
C TYR A 206 9.41 -7.37 2.75
N GLU A 207 8.25 -7.23 2.10
CA GLU A 207 7.32 -8.32 1.81
C GLU A 207 7.99 -9.40 0.96
N ALA A 208 8.63 -9.04 -0.16
CA ALA A 208 9.35 -9.99 -1.01
C ALA A 208 10.47 -10.71 -0.25
N HIS A 209 11.19 -10.01 0.63
CA HIS A 209 12.21 -10.64 1.47
C HIS A 209 11.61 -11.64 2.47
N PHE A 210 10.53 -11.28 3.14
CA PHE A 210 9.80 -12.14 4.06
C PHE A 210 9.23 -13.37 3.36
N PHE A 211 8.59 -13.20 2.20
CA PHE A 211 8.04 -14.31 1.40
C PHE A 211 9.12 -15.26 0.91
N ALA A 212 10.25 -14.75 0.43
CA ALA A 212 11.38 -15.58 0.02
C ALA A 212 11.97 -16.39 1.18
N LEU A 213 11.99 -15.82 2.40
CA LEU A 213 12.39 -16.53 3.60
C LEU A 213 11.39 -17.65 3.94
N LEU A 214 10.10 -17.35 3.90
CA LEU A 214 9.04 -18.30 4.23
C LEU A 214 8.98 -19.48 3.25
N ASP A 215 9.08 -19.20 1.95
CA ASP A 215 9.18 -20.22 0.90
C ASP A 215 10.45 -21.07 1.04
N GLY A 216 11.55 -20.48 1.52
CA GLY A 216 12.79 -21.21 1.80
C GLY A 216 12.68 -22.18 2.99
N CYS A 217 11.76 -21.93 3.92
CA CYS A 217 11.52 -22.76 5.10
C CYS A 217 10.55 -23.93 4.85
N VAL A 218 9.84 -23.94 3.71
CA VAL A 218 8.79 -24.92 3.41
C VAL A 218 9.10 -25.62 2.09
N ARG A 219 8.72 -26.89 1.97
CA ARG A 219 8.87 -27.59 0.68
C ARG A 219 7.80 -27.11 -0.29
N PHE A 220 8.19 -26.53 -1.42
CA PHE A 220 7.25 -26.21 -2.48
C PHE A 220 6.83 -27.48 -3.24
N ALA A 221 5.54 -27.82 -3.19
CA ALA A 221 4.95 -28.98 -3.82
C ALA A 221 3.70 -28.56 -4.60
N PRO A 222 3.88 -28.06 -5.84
CA PRO A 222 2.76 -27.55 -6.62
C PRO A 222 1.75 -28.67 -6.92
N PRO A 223 0.44 -28.35 -6.93
CA PRO A 223 -0.62 -29.35 -7.00
C PRO A 223 -0.55 -30.19 -8.28
N GLU A 224 -0.08 -29.62 -9.40
CA GLU A 224 0.10 -30.34 -10.66
C GLU A 224 1.17 -31.43 -10.53
N LYS A 225 2.27 -31.12 -9.82
CA LYS A 225 3.34 -32.09 -9.58
C LYS A 225 2.86 -33.21 -8.66
N VAL A 226 2.13 -32.88 -7.60
CA VAL A 226 1.54 -33.86 -6.69
C VAL A 226 0.54 -34.76 -7.44
N MET A 227 -0.30 -34.18 -8.30
CA MET A 227 -1.25 -34.92 -9.14
C MET A 227 -0.54 -35.86 -10.12
N LEU A 228 0.53 -35.40 -10.77
CA LEU A 228 1.34 -36.24 -11.67
C LEU A 228 2.03 -37.38 -10.91
N GLU A 229 2.55 -37.12 -9.71
CA GLU A 229 3.12 -38.15 -8.84
C GLU A 229 2.06 -39.18 -8.42
N GLN A 230 0.84 -38.73 -8.07
CA GLN A 230 -0.28 -39.62 -7.77
C GLN A 230 -0.67 -40.48 -8.97
N LEU A 231 -0.76 -39.90 -10.18
CA LEU A 231 -1.04 -40.65 -11.41
C LEU A 231 0.05 -41.70 -11.69
N ALA A 232 1.32 -41.35 -11.48
CA ALA A 232 2.44 -42.29 -11.65
C ALA A 232 2.38 -43.44 -10.63
N VAL A 233 2.00 -43.16 -9.39
CA VAL A 233 1.79 -44.19 -8.35
C VAL A 233 0.61 -45.09 -8.72
N LEU A 234 -0.51 -44.54 -9.17
CA LEU A 234 -1.68 -45.31 -9.61
C LEU A 234 -1.34 -46.22 -10.80
N ALA A 235 -0.61 -45.71 -11.79
CA ALA A 235 -0.15 -46.51 -12.93
C ALA A 235 0.78 -47.67 -12.51
N ARG A 236 1.66 -47.46 -11.50
CA ARG A 236 2.47 -48.54 -10.92
C ARG A 236 1.64 -49.59 -10.21
N ILE A 237 0.64 -49.18 -9.44
CA ILE A 237 -0.28 -50.09 -8.75
C ILE A 237 -1.05 -50.92 -9.77
N GLU A 238 -1.56 -50.29 -10.84
CA GLU A 238 -2.25 -50.97 -11.92
C GLU A 238 -1.35 -52.00 -12.61
N ALA A 239 -0.11 -51.63 -12.94
CA ALA A 239 0.86 -52.56 -13.53
C ALA A 239 1.19 -53.73 -12.59
N ALA A 240 1.35 -53.48 -11.29
CA ALA A 240 1.61 -54.52 -10.30
C ALA A 240 0.43 -55.49 -10.17
N LEU A 241 -0.81 -54.97 -10.12
CA LEU A 241 -2.03 -55.77 -10.10
C LEU A 241 -2.21 -56.60 -11.38
N ALA A 242 -1.91 -56.02 -12.54
CA ALA A 242 -1.96 -56.73 -13.83
C ALA A 242 -0.92 -57.87 -13.91
N SER A 243 0.22 -57.71 -13.25
CA SER A 243 1.28 -58.72 -13.18
C SER A 243 1.10 -59.79 -12.10
N ALA A 244 0.08 -59.66 -11.23
CA ALA A 244 -0.17 -60.62 -10.17
C ALA A 244 -0.64 -61.97 -10.76
N PRO A 245 -0.03 -63.11 -10.35
CA PRO A 245 -0.37 -64.41 -10.92
C PRO A 245 -1.83 -64.76 -10.59
N LYS A 246 -2.60 -65.12 -11.62
CA LYS A 246 -3.95 -65.67 -11.43
C LYS A 246 -3.84 -66.93 -10.58
N VAL A 247 -4.35 -66.88 -9.35
CA VAL A 247 -4.52 -68.06 -8.51
C VAL A 247 -5.43 -69.01 -9.27
N GLN A 248 -4.84 -70.07 -9.81
CA GLN A 248 -5.56 -71.10 -10.54
C GLN A 248 -6.35 -71.91 -9.51
N PRO A 249 -7.69 -71.97 -9.59
CA PRO A 249 -8.46 -72.75 -8.64
C PRO A 249 -8.04 -74.21 -8.78
N ALA A 250 -7.62 -74.81 -7.66
CA ALA A 250 -7.26 -76.22 -7.59
C ALA A 250 -8.42 -77.05 -8.15
N ALA A 251 -8.16 -77.81 -9.21
CA ALA A 251 -9.15 -78.67 -9.82
C ALA A 251 -9.68 -79.66 -8.77
N PRO A 252 -11.01 -79.84 -8.63
CA PRO A 252 -11.56 -80.84 -7.74
C PRO A 252 -11.13 -82.21 -8.26
N GLY A 253 -10.34 -82.93 -7.45
CA GLY A 253 -9.94 -84.29 -7.73
C GLY A 253 -11.19 -85.18 -7.86
N LEU A 254 -11.35 -85.79 -9.02
CA LEU A 254 -12.34 -86.85 -9.24
C LEU A 254 -11.89 -88.10 -8.48
N ALA A 255 -12.70 -88.51 -7.49
CA ALA A 255 -12.69 -89.82 -6.87
C ALA A 255 -14.11 -90.38 -6.90
#